data_AF-A0A7K3YCK1-F1
#
_entry.id   AF-A0A7K3YCK1-F1
#
_cell.length_a   1.000
_cell.length_b   1.000
_cell.length_c   1.000
_cell.angle_alpha   90.00
_cell.angle_beta   90.00
_cell.angle_gamma   90.00
#
_symmetry.space_group_name_H-M   'P 1'
#
loop_
_entity.id
_entity.type
_entity.pdbx_description
1 polymer ?
#
loop_
_entity_poly.entity_id
_entity_poly.type
_entity_poly.pdbx_seq_one_letter_code
_entity_poly.pdbx_strand_id
1 'polypeptide(L)'
;MKLESVPASDRINQRFAGQFPRNLAANIVYFLVNLVIGVLLVPYFVSTLGIAAYGLIPLATSITGYVAIVVQALNTAVSRFLTVDLQQGDYDAANRTFNTAFFAFSAVLLLMAPLVIAVAWLAPSIFHIPAGQEGSAVILFLGVSTATLIRFWSGNYTVQLFAYNRLDLQNLVNATNIVVQVGFIILLFTLFGPDLALIGVAYLAGAVVASAISIILAHRVCPYLR
;
A
#
# COMPACT_ATOMS: atom_id res chain seq x y z
N MET A 1 -16.20 -37.72 -31.49
CA MET A 1 -16.70 -36.77 -30.47
C MET A 1 -15.83 -35.53 -30.57
N LYS A 2 -16.35 -34.45 -31.17
CA LYS A 2 -15.57 -33.26 -31.55
C LYS A 2 -15.05 -32.55 -30.30
N LEU A 3 -13.73 -32.48 -30.16
CA LEU A 3 -13.06 -31.48 -29.33
C LEU A 3 -13.23 -30.13 -30.03
N GLU A 4 -14.39 -29.50 -29.87
CA GLU A 4 -14.53 -28.09 -30.22
C GLU A 4 -13.61 -27.30 -29.29
N SER A 5 -12.56 -26.75 -29.87
CA SER A 5 -11.65 -25.84 -29.22
C SER A 5 -12.46 -24.64 -28.73
N VAL A 6 -12.79 -24.62 -27.43
CA VAL A 6 -13.43 -23.48 -26.78
C VAL A 6 -12.72 -22.19 -27.22
N PRO A 7 -13.45 -21.19 -27.76
CA PRO A 7 -12.88 -19.94 -28.22
C PRO A 7 -12.01 -19.29 -27.13
N ALA A 8 -10.94 -18.60 -27.51
CA ALA A 8 -10.04 -17.96 -26.54
C ALA A 8 -10.81 -17.01 -25.58
N SER A 9 -11.84 -16.33 -26.08
CA SER A 9 -12.74 -15.46 -25.30
C SER A 9 -13.50 -16.20 -24.20
N ASP A 10 -14.01 -17.40 -24.47
CA ASP A 10 -14.76 -18.20 -23.49
C ASP A 10 -13.87 -18.78 -22.40
N ARG A 11 -12.62 -19.13 -22.72
CA ARG A 11 -11.63 -19.57 -21.70
C ARG A 11 -11.21 -18.43 -20.77
N ILE A 12 -11.12 -17.21 -21.30
CA ILE A 12 -10.84 -16.01 -20.49
C ILE A 12 -12.02 -15.76 -19.53
N ASN A 13 -13.25 -15.75 -20.04
CA ASN A 13 -14.45 -15.57 -19.21
C ASN A 13 -14.60 -16.63 -18.11
N GLN A 14 -14.33 -17.91 -18.42
CA GLN A 14 -14.35 -18.98 -17.41
C GLN A 14 -13.27 -18.82 -16.34
N ARG A 15 -12.06 -18.36 -16.70
CA ARG A 15 -10.99 -18.07 -15.72
C ARG A 15 -11.34 -16.89 -14.81
N PHE A 16 -11.94 -15.84 -15.34
CA PHE A 16 -12.41 -14.70 -14.56
C PHE A 16 -13.54 -15.09 -13.59
N ALA A 17 -14.53 -15.85 -14.06
CA ALA A 17 -15.61 -16.36 -13.23
C ALA A 17 -15.11 -17.26 -12.09
N GLY A 18 -14.10 -18.09 -12.36
CA GLY A 18 -13.48 -18.95 -11.33
C GLY A 18 -12.67 -18.19 -10.27
N GLN A 19 -12.15 -17.01 -10.59
CA GLN A 19 -11.41 -16.17 -9.64
C GLN A 19 -12.31 -15.27 -8.79
N PHE A 20 -13.50 -14.93 -9.28
CA PHE A 20 -14.46 -14.06 -8.58
C PHE A 20 -14.74 -14.46 -7.13
N PRO A 21 -15.10 -15.73 -6.79
CA PRO A 21 -15.38 -16.09 -5.39
C PRO A 21 -14.15 -15.98 -4.49
N ARG A 22 -12.96 -16.32 -5.01
CA ARG A 22 -11.69 -16.20 -4.29
C ARG A 22 -11.33 -14.74 -4.02
N ASN A 23 -11.54 -13.87 -5.01
CA ASN A 23 -11.30 -12.44 -4.87
C ASN A 23 -12.27 -11.80 -3.88
N LEU A 24 -13.55 -12.17 -3.95
CA LEU A 24 -14.57 -11.71 -3.00
C LEU A 24 -14.22 -12.14 -1.57
N ALA A 25 -13.89 -13.42 -1.36
CA ALA A 25 -13.48 -13.93 -0.06
C ALA A 25 -12.22 -13.21 0.46
N ALA A 26 -11.21 -13.00 -0.39
CA ALA A 26 -9.99 -12.28 -0.03
C ALA A 26 -10.28 -10.83 0.39
N ASN A 27 -11.18 -10.13 -0.32
CA ASN A 27 -11.59 -8.77 0.06
C ASN A 27 -12.31 -8.74 1.41
N ILE A 28 -13.22 -9.68 1.67
CA ILE A 28 -13.94 -9.78 2.95
C ILE A 28 -12.95 -10.05 4.09
N VAL A 29 -12.05 -11.01 3.91
CA VAL A 29 -11.01 -11.33 4.91
C VAL A 29 -10.13 -10.12 5.17
N TYR A 30 -9.65 -9.46 4.12
CA TYR A 30 -8.82 -8.27 4.25
C TYR A 30 -9.56 -7.12 4.97
N PHE A 31 -10.84 -6.91 4.66
CA PHE A 31 -11.68 -5.93 5.36
C PHE A 31 -11.81 -6.25 6.84
N LEU A 32 -12.08 -7.51 7.20
CA LEU A 32 -12.18 -7.94 8.60
C LEU A 32 -10.86 -7.77 9.35
N VAL A 33 -9.73 -8.09 8.71
CA VAL A 33 -8.40 -7.86 9.30
C VAL A 33 -8.19 -6.38 9.62
N ASN A 34 -8.52 -5.48 8.68
CA ASN A 34 -8.42 -4.04 8.92
C ASN A 34 -9.33 -3.58 10.05
N LEU A 35 -10.57 -4.07 10.09
CA LEU A 35 -11.54 -3.71 11.13
C LEU A 35 -11.06 -4.16 12.51
N VAL A 36 -10.65 -5.43 12.65
CA VAL A 36 -10.17 -5.98 13.92
C VAL A 36 -8.92 -5.24 14.40
N ILE A 37 -7.94 -5.04 13.51
CA ILE A 37 -6.72 -4.31 13.87
C ILE A 37 -7.06 -2.88 14.27
N GLY A 38 -7.86 -2.16 13.48
CA GLY A 38 -8.22 -0.78 13.77
C GLY A 38 -8.92 -0.62 15.12
N VAL A 39 -9.87 -1.50 15.44
CA VAL A 39 -10.62 -1.46 16.71
C VAL A 39 -9.71 -1.79 17.91
N LEU A 40 -8.79 -2.73 17.78
CA LEU A 40 -7.91 -3.15 18.88
C LEU A 40 -6.72 -2.21 19.11
N LEU A 41 -6.20 -1.58 18.05
CA LEU A 41 -4.98 -0.78 18.14
C LEU A 41 -5.22 0.59 18.77
N VAL A 42 -6.43 1.15 18.63
CA VAL A 42 -6.81 2.43 19.25
C VAL A 42 -6.73 2.40 20.78
N PRO A 43 -7.44 1.49 21.50
CA PRO A 43 -7.35 1.44 22.96
C PRO A 43 -5.92 1.08 23.43
N TYR A 44 -5.20 0.25 22.66
CA TYR A 44 -3.79 -0.04 22.94
C TYR A 44 -2.95 1.25 22.92
N PHE A 45 -2.98 2.02 21.84
CA PHE A 45 -2.24 3.29 21.73
C PHE A 45 -2.63 4.30 22.80
N VAL A 46 -3.93 4.46 23.08
CA VAL A 46 -4.40 5.40 24.11
C VAL A 46 -3.88 4.98 25.49
N SER A 47 -3.91 3.69 25.81
CA SER A 47 -3.42 3.17 27.09
C SER A 47 -1.90 3.28 27.25
N THR A 48 -1.13 3.14 26.16
CA THR A 48 0.35 3.13 26.21
C THR A 48 0.97 4.52 26.05
N LEU A 49 0.42 5.36 25.18
CA LEU A 49 0.99 6.68 24.82
C LEU A 49 0.23 7.85 25.47
N GLY A 50 -1.02 7.62 25.89
CA GLY A 50 -1.93 8.67 26.30
C GLY A 50 -2.69 9.32 25.13
N ILE A 51 -3.79 10.00 25.46
CA ILE A 51 -4.72 10.58 24.48
C ILE A 51 -4.05 11.63 23.59
N ALA A 52 -3.22 12.49 24.17
CA ALA A 52 -2.56 13.58 23.45
C ALA A 52 -1.58 13.07 22.38
N ALA A 53 -0.73 12.11 22.73
CA ALA A 53 0.22 11.50 21.81
C ALA A 53 -0.48 10.63 20.75
N TYR A 54 -1.50 9.86 21.15
CA TYR A 54 -2.33 9.11 20.20
C TYR A 54 -2.90 10.00 19.11
N GLY A 55 -3.35 11.22 19.45
CA GLY A 55 -3.92 12.18 18.50
C GLY A 55 -2.99 12.56 17.34
N LEU A 56 -1.67 12.43 17.49
CA LEU A 56 -0.70 12.70 16.43
C LEU A 56 -0.69 11.61 15.34
N ILE A 57 -1.03 10.37 15.68
CA ILE A 57 -1.10 9.25 14.74
C ILE A 57 -2.19 9.47 13.67
N PRO A 58 -3.48 9.69 14.01
CA PRO A 58 -4.50 9.95 13.01
C PRO A 58 -4.26 11.26 12.27
N LEU A 59 -3.61 12.27 12.87
CA LEU A 59 -3.19 13.49 12.16
C LEU A 59 -2.19 13.16 11.04
N ALA A 60 -1.12 12.43 11.35
CA ALA A 60 -0.15 11.99 10.35
C ALA A 60 -0.80 11.15 9.25
N THR A 61 -1.63 10.17 9.61
CA THR A 61 -2.28 9.31 8.61
C THR A 61 -3.33 10.05 7.78
N SER A 62 -4.00 11.07 8.33
CA SER A 62 -5.01 11.84 7.58
C SER A 62 -4.37 12.64 6.45
N ILE A 63 -3.21 13.26 6.68
CA ILE A 63 -2.44 13.95 5.64
C ILE A 63 -2.12 12.97 4.50
N THR A 64 -1.61 11.78 4.83
CA THR A 64 -1.31 10.76 3.83
C THR A 64 -2.56 10.17 3.18
N GLY A 65 -3.71 10.19 3.87
CA GLY A 65 -5.00 9.73 3.35
C GLY A 65 -5.47 10.55 2.15
N TYR A 66 -5.28 11.88 2.18
CA TYR A 66 -5.58 12.73 1.01
C TYR A 66 -4.67 12.41 -0.19
N VAL A 67 -3.38 12.17 0.07
CA VAL A 67 -2.43 11.73 -0.97
C VAL A 67 -2.87 10.37 -1.54
N ALA A 68 -3.32 9.46 -0.70
CA ALA A 68 -3.77 8.13 -1.12
C ALA A 68 -4.94 8.17 -2.12
N ILE A 69 -5.83 9.17 -2.05
CA ILE A 69 -6.92 9.34 -3.03
C ILE A 69 -6.36 9.61 -4.42
N VAL A 70 -5.37 10.51 -4.53
CA VAL A 70 -4.71 10.84 -5.81
C VAL A 70 -3.98 9.60 -6.36
N VAL A 71 -3.28 8.89 -5.47
CA VAL A 71 -2.59 7.64 -5.80
C VAL A 71 -3.55 6.58 -6.33
N GLN A 72 -4.72 6.43 -5.70
CA GLN A 72 -5.76 5.49 -6.13
C GLN A 72 -6.26 5.81 -7.54
N ALA A 73 -6.47 7.10 -7.85
CA ALA A 73 -6.90 7.54 -9.17
C ALA A 73 -5.85 7.21 -10.25
N LEU A 74 -4.57 7.47 -9.97
CA LEU A 74 -3.46 7.15 -10.87
C LEU A 74 -3.34 5.63 -11.10
N ASN A 75 -3.38 4.83 -10.04
CA ASN A 75 -3.35 3.38 -10.15
C ASN A 75 -4.54 2.84 -10.95
N THR A 76 -5.74 3.41 -10.79
CA THR A 76 -6.93 3.03 -11.55
C THR A 76 -6.75 3.33 -13.04
N ALA A 77 -6.20 4.51 -13.38
CA ALA A 77 -5.93 4.89 -14.76
C ALA A 77 -4.92 3.93 -15.42
N VAL A 78 -3.77 3.69 -14.78
CA VAL A 78 -2.73 2.76 -15.28
C VAL A 78 -3.31 1.36 -15.41
N SER A 79 -4.07 0.90 -14.41
CA SER A 79 -4.66 -0.43 -14.43
C SER A 79 -5.62 -0.64 -15.59
N ARG A 80 -6.41 0.38 -15.93
CA ARG A 80 -7.33 0.30 -17.06
C ARG A 80 -6.57 0.11 -18.37
N PHE A 81 -5.59 0.97 -18.65
CA PHE A 81 -4.79 0.87 -19.88
C PHE A 81 -4.02 -0.44 -19.95
N LEU A 82 -3.35 -0.81 -18.85
CA LEU A 82 -2.57 -2.04 -18.79
C LEU A 82 -3.43 -3.29 -18.97
N THR A 83 -4.65 -3.30 -18.43
CA THR A 83 -5.59 -4.42 -18.62
C THR A 83 -6.01 -4.54 -20.09
N VAL A 84 -6.29 -3.42 -20.76
CA VAL A 84 -6.65 -3.42 -22.18
C VAL A 84 -5.50 -3.98 -23.04
N ASP A 85 -4.28 -3.47 -22.84
CA ASP A 85 -3.10 -3.90 -23.61
C ASP A 85 -2.82 -5.41 -23.41
N LEU A 86 -2.89 -5.87 -22.16
CA LEU A 86 -2.69 -7.29 -21.82
C LEU A 86 -3.81 -8.20 -22.36
N GLN A 87 -5.06 -7.74 -22.38
CA GLN A 87 -6.18 -8.51 -22.94
C GLN A 87 -6.09 -8.64 -24.46
N GLN A 88 -5.52 -7.64 -25.13
CA GLN A 88 -5.25 -7.68 -26.57
C GLN A 88 -4.04 -8.56 -26.93
N GLY A 89 -3.25 -8.97 -25.93
CA GLY A 89 -2.01 -9.73 -26.13
C GLY A 89 -0.86 -8.89 -26.69
N ASP A 90 -1.00 -7.56 -26.69
CA ASP A 90 0.03 -6.63 -27.15
C ASP A 90 0.99 -6.30 -25.99
N TYR A 91 1.99 -7.16 -25.83
CA TYR A 91 2.98 -7.02 -24.76
C TYR A 91 3.92 -5.82 -24.96
N ASP A 92 4.08 -5.31 -26.18
CA ASP A 92 4.88 -4.12 -26.45
C ASP A 92 4.15 -2.86 -25.97
N ALA A 93 2.86 -2.76 -26.28
CA ALA A 93 1.99 -1.71 -25.73
C ALA A 93 1.92 -1.78 -24.20
N ALA A 94 1.73 -2.99 -23.64
CA ALA A 94 1.68 -3.19 -22.19
C ALA A 94 2.99 -2.77 -21.50
N ASN A 95 4.15 -3.09 -22.09
CA ASN A 95 5.46 -2.63 -21.61
C ASN A 95 5.60 -1.11 -21.66
N ARG A 96 5.09 -0.46 -22.72
CA ARG A 96 5.10 1.00 -22.83
C ARG A 96 4.23 1.65 -21.76
N THR A 97 3.04 1.11 -21.51
CA THR A 97 2.14 1.57 -20.44
C THR A 97 2.77 1.41 -19.07
N PHE A 98 3.34 0.23 -18.78
CA PHE A 98 4.04 -0.03 -17.51
C PHE A 98 5.23 0.90 -17.29
N ASN A 99 6.11 1.06 -18.29
CA ASN A 99 7.29 1.91 -18.17
C ASN A 99 6.92 3.39 -18.04
N THR A 100 5.90 3.85 -18.76
CA THR A 100 5.40 5.22 -18.64
C THR A 100 4.87 5.48 -17.24
N ALA A 101 4.09 4.55 -16.67
CA ALA A 101 3.61 4.63 -15.30
C ALA A 101 4.78 4.59 -14.29
N PHE A 102 5.76 3.71 -14.50
CA PHE A 102 6.96 3.60 -13.67
C PHE A 102 7.73 4.93 -13.58
N PHE A 103 8.02 5.55 -14.73
CA PHE A 103 8.71 6.84 -14.77
C PHE A 103 7.85 7.96 -14.19
N ALA A 104 6.54 7.98 -14.46
CA ALA A 104 5.63 8.96 -13.89
C ALA A 104 5.59 8.87 -12.35
N PHE A 105 5.45 7.67 -11.80
CA PHE A 105 5.42 7.46 -10.34
C PHE A 105 6.77 7.76 -9.70
N SER A 106 7.87 7.43 -10.37
CA SER A 106 9.22 7.78 -9.91
C SER A 106 9.44 9.30 -9.89
N ALA A 107 8.98 10.02 -10.91
CA ALA A 107 9.04 11.48 -10.96
C ALA A 107 8.18 12.11 -9.84
N VAL A 108 6.96 11.63 -9.63
CA VAL A 108 6.10 12.08 -8.52
C VAL A 108 6.75 11.79 -7.17
N LEU A 109 7.37 10.63 -6.98
CA LEU A 109 8.10 10.29 -5.75
C LEU A 109 9.25 11.28 -5.48
N LEU A 110 10.05 11.59 -6.50
CA LEU A 110 11.16 12.54 -6.38
C LEU A 110 10.66 13.96 -6.06
N LEU A 111 9.57 14.39 -6.68
CA LEU A 111 8.95 15.69 -6.42
C LEU A 111 8.31 15.79 -5.03
N MET A 112 7.73 14.69 -4.54
CA MET A 112 7.07 14.64 -3.23
C MET A 112 8.05 14.42 -2.06
N ALA A 113 9.25 13.88 -2.32
CA ALA A 113 10.26 13.66 -1.28
C ALA A 113 10.62 14.92 -0.46
N PRO A 114 10.95 16.09 -1.06
CA PRO A 114 11.23 17.30 -0.27
C PRO A 114 9.99 17.80 0.47
N LEU A 115 8.79 17.65 -0.10
CA LEU A 115 7.55 18.04 0.55
C LEU A 115 7.31 17.21 1.81
N VAL A 116 7.55 15.90 1.76
CA VAL A 116 7.43 15.01 2.93
C VAL A 116 8.38 15.42 4.05
N ILE A 117 9.64 15.73 3.71
CA ILE A 117 10.64 16.19 4.69
C ILE A 117 10.18 17.52 5.33
N ALA A 118 9.74 18.47 4.50
CA ALA A 118 9.27 19.78 4.97
C ALA A 118 8.04 19.65 5.89
N VAL A 119 7.05 18.84 5.50
CA VAL A 119 5.84 18.60 6.32
C VAL A 119 6.20 17.95 7.65
N ALA A 120 7.10 16.96 7.65
CA ALA A 120 7.52 16.28 8.88
C ALA A 120 8.24 17.23 9.84
N TRP A 121 9.13 18.09 9.33
CA TRP A 121 9.85 19.08 10.14
C TRP A 121 8.95 20.22 10.64
N LEU A 122 7.94 20.60 9.87
CA LEU A 122 7.02 21.67 10.23
C LEU A 122 5.90 21.19 11.16
N ALA A 123 5.64 19.88 11.24
CA ALA A 123 4.57 19.31 12.05
C ALA A 123 4.59 19.76 13.53
N PRO A 124 5.73 19.79 14.25
CA PRO A 124 5.78 20.28 15.63
C PRO A 124 5.45 21.77 15.79
N SER A 125 5.60 22.58 14.74
CA SER A 125 5.27 24.00 14.78
C SER A 125 3.78 24.29 14.51
N ILE A 126 3.10 23.38 13.80
CA ILE A 126 1.68 23.53 13.43
C ILE A 126 0.79 22.88 14.49
N PHE A 127 1.21 21.73 15.03
CA PHE A 127 0.41 20.96 15.98
C PHE A 127 0.88 21.20 17.41
N HIS A 128 -0.07 21.20 18.34
CA HIS A 128 0.24 21.25 19.77
C HIS A 128 0.77 19.89 20.23
N ILE A 129 2.08 19.75 20.30
CA ILE A 129 2.76 18.51 20.71
C ILE A 129 3.11 18.57 22.20
N PRO A 130 2.91 17.48 22.97
CA PRO A 130 3.38 17.40 24.34
C PRO A 130 4.89 17.65 24.45
N ALA A 131 5.30 18.41 25.48
CA ALA A 131 6.71 18.74 25.70
C ALA A 131 7.58 17.47 25.76
N GLY A 132 8.69 17.46 25.01
CA GLY A 132 9.61 16.33 24.93
C GLY A 132 9.27 15.27 23.87
N GLN A 133 8.12 15.37 23.16
CA GLN A 133 7.75 14.44 22.08
C GLN A 133 7.92 15.01 20.66
N GLU A 134 8.44 16.23 20.54
CA GLU A 134 8.60 16.92 19.25
C GLU A 134 9.43 16.10 18.26
N GLY A 135 10.58 15.57 18.70
CA GLY A 135 11.44 14.72 17.88
C GLY A 135 10.74 13.42 17.45
N SER A 136 10.07 12.75 18.39
CA SER A 136 9.32 11.51 18.09
C SER A 136 8.18 11.75 17.11
N ALA A 137 7.52 12.92 17.19
CA ALA A 137 6.51 13.31 16.23
C ALA A 137 7.08 13.57 14.84
N VAL A 138 8.23 14.25 14.71
CA VAL A 138 8.89 14.42 13.40
C VAL A 138 9.16 13.05 12.76
N ILE A 139 9.67 12.09 13.54
CA ILE A 139 9.95 10.73 13.03
C ILE A 139 8.66 9.99 12.66
N LEU A 140 7.57 10.16 13.43
CA LEU A 140 6.25 9.62 13.10
C LEU A 140 5.77 10.15 11.74
N PHE A 141 5.74 11.47 11.56
CA PHE A 141 5.27 12.09 10.31
C PHE A 141 6.16 11.71 9.12
N LEU A 142 7.49 11.69 9.31
CA LEU A 142 8.43 11.27 8.30
C LEU A 142 8.19 9.81 7.92
N GLY A 143 8.13 8.91 8.90
CA GLY A 143 7.94 7.47 8.69
C GLY A 143 6.63 7.14 7.97
N VAL A 144 5.50 7.69 8.42
CA VAL A 144 4.18 7.47 7.80
C VAL A 144 4.13 8.04 6.37
N SER A 145 4.70 9.22 6.15
CA SER A 145 4.71 9.87 4.84
C SER A 145 5.64 9.14 3.85
N THR A 146 6.84 8.77 4.28
CA THR A 146 7.78 7.98 3.47
C THR A 146 7.22 6.60 3.16
N ALA A 147 6.59 5.93 4.13
CA ALA A 147 5.88 4.67 3.91
C ALA A 147 4.81 4.81 2.81
N THR A 148 4.05 5.92 2.83
CA THR A 148 3.04 6.21 1.80
C THR A 148 3.66 6.40 0.41
N LEU A 149 4.79 7.11 0.30
CA LEU A 149 5.49 7.28 -0.98
C LEU A 149 6.06 5.96 -1.53
N ILE A 150 6.65 5.13 -0.66
CA ILE A 150 7.12 3.79 -1.03
C ILE A 150 5.96 2.94 -1.55
N ARG A 151 4.84 2.95 -0.83
CA ARG A 151 3.61 2.25 -1.21
C ARG A 151 3.05 2.74 -2.53
N PHE A 152 3.01 4.06 -2.74
CA PHE A 152 2.60 4.65 -4.01
C PHE A 152 3.45 4.14 -5.18
N TRP A 153 4.77 4.22 -5.05
CA TRP A 153 5.69 3.78 -6.10
C TRP A 153 5.54 2.28 -6.39
N SER A 154 5.45 1.45 -5.35
CA SER A 154 5.20 0.01 -5.51
C SER A 154 3.80 -0.33 -6.04
N GLY A 155 2.88 0.64 -6.03
CA GLY A 155 1.55 0.53 -6.61
C GLY A 155 1.58 0.04 -8.05
N ASN A 156 2.59 0.45 -8.82
CA ASN A 156 2.81 0.03 -10.21
C ASN A 156 2.86 -1.51 -10.37
N TYR A 157 3.43 -2.22 -9.40
CA TYR A 157 3.51 -3.69 -9.39
C TYR A 157 2.17 -4.32 -8.99
N THR A 158 1.45 -3.72 -8.04
CA THR A 158 0.12 -4.21 -7.65
C THR A 158 -0.94 -3.99 -8.75
N VAL A 159 -0.75 -2.98 -9.60
CA VAL A 159 -1.57 -2.75 -10.79
C VAL A 159 -1.46 -3.92 -11.78
N GLN A 160 -0.28 -4.53 -11.92
CA GLN A 160 -0.12 -5.73 -12.74
C GLN A 160 -0.96 -6.90 -12.20
N LEU A 161 -0.94 -7.10 -10.87
CA LEU A 161 -1.76 -8.15 -10.22
C LEU A 161 -3.26 -7.92 -10.46
N PHE A 162 -3.70 -6.66 -10.40
CA PHE A 162 -5.07 -6.29 -10.71
C PHE A 162 -5.42 -6.58 -12.17
N ALA A 163 -4.55 -6.24 -13.12
CA ALA A 163 -4.79 -6.47 -14.55
C ALA A 163 -4.96 -7.96 -14.90
N TYR A 164 -4.36 -8.86 -14.11
CA TYR A 164 -4.53 -10.30 -14.19
C TYR A 164 -5.67 -10.86 -13.31
N ASN A 165 -6.51 -9.98 -12.75
CA ASN A 165 -7.62 -10.32 -11.84
C ASN A 165 -7.19 -11.08 -10.58
N ARG A 166 -5.93 -10.95 -10.15
CA ARG A 166 -5.35 -11.56 -8.95
C ARG A 166 -5.51 -10.65 -7.72
N LEU A 167 -6.76 -10.27 -7.41
CA LEU A 167 -7.07 -9.44 -6.24
C LEU A 167 -6.72 -10.14 -4.93
N ASP A 168 -6.73 -11.47 -4.92
CA ASP A 168 -6.24 -12.27 -3.81
C ASP A 168 -4.77 -11.96 -3.45
N LEU A 169 -3.89 -11.83 -4.44
CA LEU A 169 -2.48 -11.48 -4.24
C LEU A 169 -2.30 -10.01 -3.83
N GLN A 170 -3.11 -9.11 -4.41
CA GLN A 170 -3.11 -7.71 -4.01
C GLN A 170 -3.51 -7.55 -2.53
N ASN A 171 -4.55 -8.26 -2.10
CA ASN A 171 -4.98 -8.27 -0.71
C ASN A 171 -3.96 -8.94 0.21
N LEU A 172 -3.23 -9.95 -0.25
CA LEU A 172 -2.11 -10.53 0.49
C LEU A 172 -1.01 -9.50 0.76
N VAL A 173 -0.63 -8.70 -0.25
CA VAL A 173 0.35 -7.60 -0.10
C VAL A 173 -0.15 -6.60 0.94
N ASN A 174 -1.40 -6.16 0.81
CA ASN A 174 -1.99 -5.20 1.74
C ASN A 174 -2.12 -5.75 3.17
N ALA A 175 -2.52 -7.01 3.32
CA ALA A 175 -2.58 -7.70 4.61
C ALA A 175 -1.17 -7.81 5.23
N THR A 176 -0.16 -8.10 4.41
CA THR A 176 1.22 -8.15 4.90
C THR A 176 1.68 -6.79 5.40
N ASN A 177 1.35 -5.70 4.71
CA ASN A 177 1.66 -4.35 5.17
C ASN A 177 1.15 -4.10 6.59
N ILE A 178 -0.15 -4.33 6.82
CA ILE A 178 -0.76 -4.03 8.13
C ILE A 178 -0.31 -5.00 9.22
N VAL A 179 -0.12 -6.29 8.90
CA VAL A 179 0.35 -7.29 9.87
C VAL A 179 1.80 -7.02 10.29
N VAL A 180 2.68 -6.72 9.33
CA VAL A 180 4.08 -6.38 9.63
C VAL A 180 4.14 -5.08 10.43
N GLN A 181 3.38 -4.06 10.03
CA GLN A 181 3.30 -2.80 10.76
C GLN A 181 2.87 -3.02 12.23
N VAL A 182 1.77 -3.74 12.47
CA VAL A 182 1.29 -4.01 13.84
C VAL A 182 2.27 -4.88 14.61
N GLY A 183 2.82 -5.91 13.98
CA GLY A 183 3.82 -6.78 14.60
C GLY A 183 5.06 -5.99 15.04
N PHE A 184 5.54 -5.08 14.19
CA PHE A 184 6.66 -4.19 14.52
C PHE A 184 6.31 -3.19 15.61
N ILE A 185 5.10 -2.62 15.63
CA ILE A 185 4.64 -1.74 16.72
C ILE A 185 4.74 -2.47 18.07
N ILE A 186 4.16 -3.67 18.17
CA ILE A 186 4.14 -4.45 19.41
C ILE A 186 5.57 -4.84 19.80
N LEU A 187 6.37 -5.31 18.84
CA LEU A 187 7.76 -5.70 19.09
C LEU A 187 8.60 -4.51 19.58
N LEU A 188 8.53 -3.37 18.91
CA LEU A 188 9.32 -2.20 19.28
C LEU A 188 8.88 -1.61 20.63
N PHE A 189 7.58 -1.59 20.91
CA PHE A 189 7.05 -1.11 22.20
C PHE A 189 7.47 -2.00 23.37
N THR A 190 7.54 -3.32 23.15
CA THR A 190 7.99 -4.27 24.19
C THR A 190 9.48 -4.20 24.45
N LEU A 191 10.31 -3.88 23.44
CA LEU A 191 11.76 -3.81 23.57
C LEU A 191 12.27 -2.45 24.07
N PHE A 192 11.71 -1.35 23.57
CA PHE A 192 12.22 0.01 23.79
C PHE A 192 11.27 0.91 24.57
N GLY A 193 10.06 0.44 24.86
CA GLY A 193 8.98 1.21 25.46
C GLY A 193 8.10 1.95 24.42
N PRO A 194 6.91 2.44 24.81
CA PRO A 194 6.01 3.14 23.91
C PRO A 194 6.57 4.51 23.48
N ASP A 195 6.75 4.72 22.17
CA ASP A 195 7.17 6.00 21.61
C ASP A 195 6.62 6.20 20.19
N LEU A 196 6.34 7.45 19.81
CA LEU A 196 5.75 7.79 18.50
C LEU A 196 6.70 7.52 17.34
N ALA A 197 8.01 7.67 17.53
CA ALA A 197 9.00 7.41 16.50
C ALA A 197 8.95 5.94 16.05
N LEU A 198 8.76 5.03 17.02
CA LEU A 198 8.69 3.59 16.76
C LEU A 198 7.48 3.22 15.90
N ILE A 199 6.37 3.95 16.03
CA ILE A 199 5.22 3.79 15.12
C ILE A 199 5.63 4.20 13.70
N GLY A 200 6.25 5.37 13.53
CA GLY A 200 6.74 5.81 12.22
C GLY A 200 7.67 4.79 11.55
N VAL A 201 8.60 4.21 12.32
CA VAL A 201 9.50 3.15 11.87
C VAL A 201 8.73 1.88 11.48
N ALA A 202 7.73 1.49 12.27
CA ALA A 202 6.91 0.32 11.96
C ALA A 202 6.06 0.48 10.69
N TYR A 203 5.52 1.68 10.43
CA TYR A 203 4.88 2.01 9.16
C TYR A 203 5.85 1.85 7.99
N LEU A 204 7.09 2.35 8.14
CA LEU A 204 8.13 2.22 7.13
C LEU A 204 8.50 0.75 6.88
N ALA A 205 8.68 -0.04 7.93
CA ALA A 205 8.97 -1.47 7.83
C ALA A 205 7.84 -2.23 7.10
N GLY A 206 6.58 -1.96 7.47
CA GLY A 206 5.42 -2.54 6.80
C GLY A 206 5.39 -2.22 5.30
N ALA A 207 5.62 -0.96 4.95
CA ALA A 207 5.65 -0.51 3.56
C ALA A 207 6.78 -1.18 2.77
N VAL A 208 8.01 -1.23 3.30
CA VAL A 208 9.15 -1.87 2.63
C VAL A 208 8.89 -3.35 2.39
N VAL A 209 8.41 -4.09 3.39
CA VAL A 209 8.14 -5.53 3.24
C VAL A 209 7.01 -5.77 2.24
N ALA A 210 5.93 -5.00 2.31
CA ALA A 210 4.82 -5.13 1.38
C ALA A 210 5.24 -4.78 -0.06
N SER A 211 6.02 -3.72 -0.25
CA SER A 211 6.56 -3.34 -1.56
C SER A 211 7.47 -4.42 -2.12
N ALA A 212 8.35 -5.02 -1.32
CA ALA A 212 9.19 -6.14 -1.75
C ALA A 212 8.34 -7.34 -2.22
N ILE A 213 7.32 -7.72 -1.44
CA ILE A 213 6.41 -8.81 -1.82
C ILE A 213 5.63 -8.47 -3.09
N SER A 214 5.20 -7.21 -3.25
CA SER A 214 4.48 -6.78 -4.45
C SER A 214 5.32 -6.96 -5.72
N ILE A 215 6.61 -6.61 -5.66
CA ILE A 215 7.56 -6.75 -6.77
C ILE A 215 7.77 -8.22 -7.10
N ILE A 216 7.96 -9.07 -6.08
CA ILE A 216 8.17 -10.51 -6.26
C ILE A 216 6.94 -11.16 -6.89
N LEU A 217 5.74 -10.84 -6.40
CA LEU A 217 4.49 -11.40 -6.93
C LEU A 217 4.20 -10.91 -8.34
N ALA A 218 4.44 -9.62 -8.61
CA ALA A 218 4.26 -9.04 -9.94
C ALA A 218 5.14 -9.74 -10.99
N HIS A 219 6.43 -9.91 -10.73
CA HIS A 219 7.32 -10.64 -11.65
C HIS A 219 6.92 -12.11 -11.82
N ARG A 220 6.37 -12.76 -10.79
CA ARG A 220 5.89 -14.15 -10.89
C ARG A 220 4.63 -14.29 -11.73
N VAL A 221 3.73 -13.32 -11.67
CA VAL A 221 2.45 -13.34 -12.41
C VAL A 221 2.62 -12.81 -13.83
N CYS A 222 3.48 -11.80 -14.02
CA CYS A 222 3.65 -11.06 -15.26
C CYS A 222 5.12 -11.02 -15.71
N PRO A 223 5.71 -12.16 -16.13
CA PRO A 223 7.12 -12.21 -16.53
C PRO A 223 7.42 -11.43 -17.83
N TYR A 224 6.39 -11.00 -18.55
CA TYR A 224 6.50 -10.30 -19.84
C TYR A 224 6.73 -8.80 -19.71
N LEU A 225 6.42 -8.22 -18.54
CA LEU A 225 6.61 -6.80 -18.27
C LEU A 225 8.04 -6.59 -17.74
N ARG A 226 8.79 -5.69 -18.38
CA ARG A 226 10.17 -5.32 -18.04
C ARG A 226 10.26 -3.85 -17.68
#